data_AF-A0ABD2NRK8-F1
#
_entry.id   AF-A0ABD2NRK8-F1
#
_cell.length_a   1.000
_cell.length_b   1.000
_cell.length_c   1.000
_cell.angle_alpha   90.00
_cell.angle_beta   90.00
_cell.angle_gamma   90.00
#
_symmetry.space_group_name_H-M   'P 1'
#
loop_
_entity.id
_entity.type
_entity.pdbx_description
1 polymer ?
#
loop_
_entity_poly.entity_id
_entity_poly.type
_entity_poly.pdbx_seq_one_letter_code
_entity_poly.pdbx_strand_id
1 'polypeptide(L)'
;MDTFQDLTELRELNLGQNYLLDLPDGLFLHNTKLEKLILYSNSLVEFREKSLMGLENLTTLLINNNLLESIHPDAFLYAPNIEKLHLDSNKFRYLQPNTLDPLKNITSIKMTKNQWHCDCHILYLALWVSDNNNKLWDSQPSCRGPGELGGKLLKTMRFQHLCDGQWASMINLAPRVKVKHNELKIEDKDELQDKP
;
A
#
# COMPACT_ATOMS: atom_id res chain seq x y z
N MET A 1 -2.95 27.57 10.78
CA MET A 1 -2.71 28.22 9.47
C MET A 1 -3.83 27.69 8.63
N ASP A 2 -4.91 28.47 8.52
CA ASP A 2 -6.24 27.94 8.24
C ASP A 2 -6.65 28.34 6.82
N THR A 3 -5.76 28.04 5.87
CA THR A 3 -5.75 28.60 4.51
C THR A 3 -7.05 28.32 3.74
N PHE A 4 -7.74 27.21 4.02
CA PHE A 4 -8.95 26.79 3.32
C PHE A 4 -10.19 26.74 4.22
N GLN A 5 -10.11 27.24 5.45
CA GLN A 5 -11.16 27.07 6.45
C GLN A 5 -12.52 27.62 6.02
N ASP A 6 -12.53 28.79 5.37
CA ASP A 6 -13.77 29.44 4.92
C ASP A 6 -14.33 28.88 3.61
N LEU A 7 -13.58 28.01 2.92
CA LEU A 7 -13.98 27.42 1.64
C LEU A 7 -14.85 26.17 1.84
N THR A 8 -15.96 26.30 2.57
CA THR A 8 -16.81 25.17 2.98
C THR A 8 -17.53 24.48 1.81
N GLU A 9 -17.70 25.18 0.69
CA GLU A 9 -18.33 24.67 -0.54
C GLU A 9 -17.32 24.10 -1.55
N LEU A 10 -16.04 24.01 -1.19
CA LEU A 10 -14.98 23.54 -2.08
C LEU A 10 -15.19 22.07 -2.45
N ARG A 11 -15.27 21.79 -3.76
CA ARG A 11 -15.43 20.43 -4.32
C ARG A 11 -14.17 19.91 -4.99
N GLU A 12 -13.44 20.79 -5.68
CA GLU A 12 -12.16 20.44 -6.29
C GLU A 12 -11.07 21.41 -5.81
N LEU A 13 -9.93 20.86 -5.38
CA LEU A 13 -8.76 21.62 -5.00
C LEU A 13 -7.56 21.14 -5.80
N ASN A 14 -6.97 22.05 -6.58
CA ASN A 14 -5.78 21.77 -7.36
C ASN A 14 -4.57 22.55 -6.83
N LEU A 15 -3.65 21.80 -6.25
CA LEU A 15 -2.35 22.26 -5.76
C LEU A 15 -1.20 21.54 -6.48
N GLY A 16 -1.45 20.94 -7.65
CA GLY A 16 -0.42 20.29 -8.44
C GLY A 16 0.63 21.26 -8.98
N GLN A 17 1.84 20.76 -9.22
CA GLN A 17 2.98 21.53 -9.74
C GLN A 17 3.39 22.71 -8.83
N ASN A 18 3.37 22.49 -7.52
CA ASN A 18 3.89 23.42 -6.53
C ASN A 18 5.13 22.82 -5.83
N TYR A 19 5.60 23.49 -4.78
CA TYR A 19 6.75 23.07 -3.98
C TYR A 19 6.34 22.65 -2.57
N LEU A 20 5.16 22.03 -2.42
CA LEU A 20 4.67 21.58 -1.11
C LEU A 20 5.59 20.47 -0.59
N LEU A 21 6.09 20.65 0.63
CA LEU A 21 6.94 19.69 1.34
C LEU A 21 6.12 18.78 2.26
N ASP A 22 5.05 19.30 2.82
CA ASP A 22 4.12 18.58 3.68
C ASP A 22 2.68 19.09 3.53
N LEU A 23 1.76 18.37 4.18
CA LEU A 23 0.38 18.79 4.40
C LEU A 23 0.18 18.87 5.92
N PRO A 24 -0.08 20.05 6.49
CA PRO A 24 -0.41 20.19 7.90
C PRO A 24 -1.61 19.32 8.30
N ASP A 25 -1.54 18.76 9.51
CA ASP A 25 -2.64 17.98 10.06
C ASP A 25 -3.91 18.83 10.14
N GLY A 26 -5.04 18.28 9.69
CA GLY A 26 -6.33 18.97 9.73
C GLY A 26 -6.48 20.14 8.75
N LEU A 27 -5.58 20.31 7.77
CA LEU A 27 -5.68 21.34 6.74
C LEU A 27 -7.06 21.39 6.04
N PHE A 28 -7.72 20.24 5.92
CA PHE A 28 -8.99 20.09 5.21
C PHE A 28 -10.21 19.85 6.12
N LEU A 29 -10.08 20.09 7.43
CA LEU A 29 -11.12 19.76 8.41
C LEU A 29 -12.49 20.39 8.09
N HIS A 30 -12.49 21.58 7.47
CA HIS A 30 -13.69 22.33 7.12
C HIS A 30 -14.14 22.14 5.66
N ASN A 31 -13.36 21.44 4.83
CA ASN A 31 -13.65 21.23 3.41
C ASN A 31 -14.32 19.87 3.18
N THR A 32 -15.34 19.54 3.97
CA THR A 32 -15.99 18.22 3.98
C THR A 32 -16.71 17.87 2.67
N LYS A 33 -16.97 18.86 1.80
CA LYS A 33 -17.54 18.70 0.45
C LYS A 33 -16.50 18.41 -0.63
N LEU A 34 -15.21 18.33 -0.28
CA LEU A 34 -14.15 18.11 -1.25
C LEU A 34 -14.23 16.70 -1.83
N GLU A 35 -14.37 16.63 -3.15
CA GLU A 35 -14.48 15.38 -3.93
C GLU A 35 -13.17 15.05 -4.63
N LYS A 36 -12.36 16.06 -4.96
CA LYS A 36 -11.13 15.87 -5.74
C LYS A 36 -9.99 16.72 -5.21
N LEU A 37 -8.89 16.05 -4.87
CA LEU A 37 -7.67 16.65 -4.38
C LEU A 37 -6.51 16.30 -5.31
N ILE A 38 -5.92 17.33 -5.91
CA ILE A 38 -4.84 17.22 -6.88
C ILE A 38 -3.57 17.80 -6.28
N LEU A 39 -2.58 16.93 -6.04
CA LEU A 39 -1.30 17.24 -5.38
C LEU A 39 -0.10 16.74 -6.20
N TYR A 40 -0.30 16.39 -7.47
CA TYR A 40 0.77 15.82 -8.29
C TYR A 40 1.92 16.81 -8.50
N SER A 41 3.13 16.28 -8.72
CA SER A 41 4.32 17.11 -8.98
C SER A 41 4.57 18.14 -7.87
N ASN A 42 4.59 17.68 -6.63
CA ASN A 42 5.06 18.43 -5.46
C ASN A 42 6.32 17.74 -4.88
N SER A 43 6.72 18.10 -3.66
CA SER A 43 7.86 17.52 -2.94
C SER A 43 7.44 16.84 -1.63
N LEU A 44 6.23 16.26 -1.60
CA LEU A 44 5.67 15.59 -0.43
C LEU A 44 6.45 14.30 -0.14
N VAL A 45 6.84 14.08 1.12
CA VAL A 45 7.67 12.93 1.55
C VAL A 45 6.88 11.86 2.29
N GLU A 46 5.83 12.24 3.01
CA GLU A 46 4.97 11.32 3.75
C GLU A 46 3.52 11.83 3.80
N PHE A 47 2.57 10.90 3.96
CA PHE A 47 1.22 11.21 4.43
C PHE A 47 1.09 10.72 5.88
N ARG A 48 0.87 11.66 6.80
CA ARG A 48 0.62 11.38 8.21
C ARG A 48 -0.81 10.90 8.40
N GLU A 49 -1.08 10.38 9.59
CA GLU A 49 -2.41 9.90 9.99
C GLU A 49 -3.52 10.90 9.65
N LYS A 50 -3.32 12.18 9.96
CA LYS A 50 -4.35 13.23 9.84
C LYS A 50 -4.21 14.11 8.60
N SER A 51 -3.35 13.74 7.64
CA SER A 51 -3.17 14.52 6.41
C SER A 51 -4.43 14.58 5.54
N LEU A 52 -5.34 13.61 5.66
CA LEU A 52 -6.62 13.55 4.94
C LEU A 52 -7.83 13.75 5.86
N MET A 53 -7.63 14.23 7.09
CA MET A 53 -8.70 14.40 8.07
C MET A 53 -9.81 15.33 7.54
N GLY A 54 -11.06 14.87 7.59
CA GLY A 54 -12.25 15.60 7.13
C GLY A 54 -12.67 15.32 5.68
N LEU A 55 -11.92 14.51 4.93
CA LEU A 55 -12.13 14.26 3.51
C LEU A 55 -13.02 13.04 3.21
N GLU A 56 -14.14 12.90 3.92
CA GLU A 56 -15.04 11.75 3.78
C GLU A 56 -15.66 11.63 2.38
N ASN A 57 -15.90 12.74 1.69
CA ASN A 57 -16.49 12.76 0.35
C ASN A 57 -15.45 12.67 -0.78
N LEU A 58 -14.16 12.52 -0.46
CA LEU A 58 -13.11 12.50 -1.46
C LEU A 58 -13.18 11.23 -2.31
N THR A 59 -13.38 11.39 -3.62
CA THR A 59 -13.44 10.29 -4.59
C THR A 59 -12.16 10.18 -5.42
N THR A 60 -11.45 11.29 -5.63
CA THR A 60 -10.24 11.33 -6.45
C THR A 60 -9.07 11.97 -5.71
N LEU A 61 -7.99 11.21 -5.56
CA LEU A 61 -6.74 11.67 -4.96
C LEU A 61 -5.56 11.43 -5.92
N LEU A 62 -4.93 12.51 -6.35
CA LEU A 62 -3.78 12.47 -7.26
C LEU A 62 -2.52 12.95 -6.54
N ILE A 63 -1.65 12.02 -6.13
CA ILE A 63 -0.41 12.31 -5.39
C ILE A 63 0.83 11.80 -6.12
N ASN A 64 0.69 11.50 -7.41
CA ASN A 64 1.77 11.03 -8.26
C ASN A 64 2.86 12.09 -8.48
N ASN A 65 4.07 11.66 -8.87
CA ASN A 65 5.23 12.54 -9.06
C ASN A 65 5.58 13.35 -7.80
N ASN A 66 5.57 12.72 -6.63
CA ASN A 66 6.08 13.29 -5.38
C ASN A 66 7.33 12.51 -4.91
N LEU A 67 7.74 12.75 -3.68
CA LEU A 67 8.85 12.05 -3.02
C LEU A 67 8.33 11.09 -1.94
N LEU A 68 7.08 10.63 -2.04
CA LEU A 68 6.44 9.89 -0.97
C LEU A 68 7.14 8.55 -0.73
N GLU A 69 7.57 8.33 0.52
CA GLU A 69 8.18 7.08 0.98
C GLU A 69 7.22 6.21 1.79
N SER A 70 6.26 6.85 2.46
CA SER A 70 5.29 6.19 3.33
C SER A 70 3.92 6.88 3.33
N ILE A 71 2.89 6.09 3.61
CA ILE A 71 1.55 6.56 3.97
C ILE A 71 1.24 5.89 5.31
N HIS A 72 0.79 6.67 6.31
CA HIS A 72 0.35 6.12 7.58
C HIS A 72 -0.80 5.12 7.35
N PRO A 73 -0.81 3.94 7.99
CA PRO A 73 -1.81 2.89 7.73
C PRO A 73 -3.26 3.36 7.92
N ASP A 74 -3.47 4.32 8.83
CA ASP A 74 -4.79 4.86 9.15
C ASP A 74 -5.17 6.11 8.34
N ALA A 75 -4.29 6.65 7.49
CA ALA A 75 -4.56 7.89 6.76
C ALA A 75 -5.82 7.80 5.88
N PHE A 76 -6.07 6.63 5.29
CA PHE A 76 -7.24 6.40 4.44
C PHE A 76 -8.54 6.11 5.21
N LEU A 77 -8.51 5.98 6.54
CA LEU A 77 -9.73 5.94 7.35
C LEU A 77 -10.52 7.26 7.26
N TYR A 78 -9.84 8.38 7.00
CA TYR A 78 -10.45 9.68 6.83
C TYR A 78 -10.96 9.97 5.41
N ALA A 79 -10.63 9.11 4.44
CA ALA A 79 -11.08 9.24 3.05
C ALA A 79 -11.49 7.87 2.47
N PRO A 80 -12.49 7.18 3.06
CA PRO A 80 -12.84 5.80 2.69
C PRO A 80 -13.52 5.69 1.31
N ASN A 81 -14.05 6.79 0.78
CA ASN A 81 -14.81 6.83 -0.48
C ASN A 81 -13.95 7.06 -1.73
N ILE A 82 -12.62 7.00 -1.63
CA ILE A 82 -11.74 7.16 -2.79
C ILE A 82 -12.00 6.04 -3.81
N GLU A 83 -12.31 6.45 -5.04
CA GLU A 83 -12.50 5.60 -6.21
C GLU A 83 -11.27 5.58 -7.10
N LYS A 84 -10.57 6.72 -7.18
CA LYS A 84 -9.38 6.92 -8.02
C LYS A 84 -8.20 7.40 -7.21
N LEU A 85 -7.13 6.59 -7.20
CA LEU A 85 -5.90 6.88 -6.46
C LEU A 85 -4.67 6.77 -7.36
N HIS A 86 -3.89 7.85 -7.49
CA HIS A 86 -2.62 7.81 -8.20
C HIS A 86 -1.45 7.93 -7.21
N LEU A 87 -0.74 6.83 -6.99
CA LEU A 87 0.48 6.72 -6.17
C LEU A 87 1.75 6.58 -7.02
N ASP A 88 1.61 6.51 -8.35
CA ASP A 88 2.72 6.24 -9.24
C ASP A 88 3.81 7.33 -9.20
N SER A 89 5.02 6.96 -9.60
CA SER A 89 6.14 7.88 -9.70
C SER A 89 6.49 8.55 -8.35
N ASN A 90 6.50 7.75 -7.28
CA ASN A 90 6.92 8.13 -5.93
C ASN A 90 8.15 7.29 -5.50
N LYS A 91 8.42 7.21 -4.19
CA LYS A 91 9.57 6.52 -3.61
C LYS A 91 9.17 5.34 -2.72
N PHE A 92 7.92 4.90 -2.77
CA PHE A 92 7.42 3.80 -1.94
C PHE A 92 8.24 2.53 -2.12
N ARG A 93 8.63 1.91 -0.99
CA ARG A 93 9.29 0.59 -0.98
C ARG A 93 8.30 -0.52 -0.66
N TYR A 94 7.34 -0.25 0.21
CA TYR A 94 6.21 -1.10 0.53
C TYR A 94 5.08 -0.21 1.06
N LEU A 95 3.88 -0.76 1.24
CA LEU A 95 2.84 -0.14 2.05
C LEU A 95 2.65 -0.96 3.31
N GLN A 96 2.42 -0.29 4.44
CA GLN A 96 2.16 -0.99 5.69
C GLN A 96 0.92 -1.88 5.56
N PRO A 97 0.84 -2.99 6.32
CA PRO A 97 -0.34 -3.83 6.34
C PRO A 97 -1.61 -3.01 6.54
N ASN A 98 -2.66 -3.41 5.82
CA ASN A 98 -4.01 -2.85 5.95
C ASN A 98 -4.19 -1.39 5.47
N THR A 99 -3.14 -0.72 4.98
CA THR A 99 -3.21 0.67 4.51
C THR A 99 -4.31 0.91 3.47
N LEU A 100 -4.52 0.00 2.52
CA LEU A 100 -5.50 0.14 1.44
C LEU A 100 -6.87 -0.50 1.78
N ASP A 101 -7.00 -1.15 2.94
CA ASP A 101 -8.21 -1.88 3.32
C ASP A 101 -9.44 -0.97 3.47
N PRO A 102 -9.33 0.29 3.95
CA PRO A 102 -10.48 1.21 4.04
C PRO A 102 -11.09 1.56 2.68
N LEU A 103 -10.32 1.47 1.59
CA LEU A 103 -10.72 1.93 0.25
C LEU A 103 -11.61 0.90 -0.46
N LYS A 104 -12.83 0.72 0.04
CA LYS A 104 -13.79 -0.28 -0.50
C LYS A 104 -14.29 0.07 -1.90
N ASN A 105 -14.34 1.36 -2.23
CA ASN A 105 -14.89 1.88 -3.48
C ASN A 105 -13.83 2.06 -4.58
N ILE A 106 -12.57 1.67 -4.34
CA ILE A 106 -11.50 1.87 -5.31
C ILE A 106 -11.80 1.11 -6.61
N THR A 107 -11.78 1.84 -7.73
CA THR A 107 -12.00 1.32 -9.10
C THR A 107 -10.76 1.50 -9.97
N SER A 108 -9.94 2.51 -9.68
CA SER A 108 -8.75 2.84 -10.46
C SER A 108 -7.60 3.20 -9.54
N ILE A 109 -6.52 2.44 -9.62
CA ILE A 109 -5.27 2.73 -8.91
C ILE A 109 -4.08 2.69 -9.87
N LYS A 110 -3.16 3.64 -9.69
CA LYS A 110 -1.84 3.66 -10.34
C LYS A 110 -0.75 3.62 -9.28
N MET A 111 0.25 2.78 -9.47
CA MET A 111 1.29 2.57 -8.46
C MET A 111 2.66 2.17 -9.04
N THR A 112 2.82 2.25 -10.37
CA THR A 112 4.10 2.02 -11.05
C THR A 112 5.15 3.06 -10.70
N LYS A 113 6.39 2.82 -11.15
CA LYS A 113 7.51 3.76 -10.98
C LYS A 113 7.78 4.12 -9.51
N ASN A 114 7.53 3.17 -8.61
CA ASN A 114 7.95 3.20 -7.22
C ASN A 114 9.15 2.27 -7.00
N GLN A 115 9.70 2.26 -5.79
CA GLN A 115 10.87 1.47 -5.42
C GLN A 115 10.50 0.17 -4.72
N TRP A 116 9.44 -0.51 -5.19
CA TRP A 116 8.89 -1.71 -4.57
C TRP A 116 9.98 -2.72 -4.21
N HIS A 117 10.28 -2.82 -2.92
CA HIS A 117 11.32 -3.66 -2.36
C HIS A 117 10.69 -4.99 -1.98
N CYS A 118 10.93 -6.02 -2.77
CA CYS A 118 10.28 -7.31 -2.66
C CYS A 118 10.95 -8.21 -1.64
N ASP A 119 10.70 -7.89 -0.37
CA ASP A 119 11.01 -8.69 0.81
C ASP A 119 9.73 -9.04 1.57
N CYS A 120 9.83 -9.52 2.82
CA CYS A 120 8.65 -9.87 3.58
C CYS A 120 7.73 -8.68 3.93
N HIS A 121 8.25 -7.44 3.97
CA HIS A 121 7.45 -6.25 4.29
C HIS A 121 6.44 -5.92 3.20
N ILE A 122 6.73 -6.22 1.92
CA ILE A 122 5.81 -5.93 0.81
C ILE A 122 4.69 -6.97 0.67
N LEU A 123 4.71 -8.07 1.45
CA LEU A 123 3.80 -9.20 1.27
C LEU A 123 2.32 -8.77 1.23
N TYR A 124 1.91 -7.86 2.12
CA TYR A 124 0.57 -7.30 2.12
C TYR A 124 0.19 -6.71 0.75
N LEU A 125 1.04 -5.81 0.23
CA LEU A 125 0.79 -5.15 -1.03
C LEU A 125 0.79 -6.13 -2.20
N ALA A 126 1.68 -7.13 -2.18
CA ALA A 126 1.73 -8.16 -3.20
C ALA A 126 0.43 -8.98 -3.28
N LEU A 127 -0.13 -9.35 -2.12
CA LEU A 127 -1.41 -10.04 -2.04
C LEU A 127 -2.55 -9.12 -2.49
N TRP A 128 -2.58 -7.88 -2.01
CA TRP A 128 -3.59 -6.90 -2.41
C TRP A 128 -3.60 -6.68 -3.92
N VAL A 129 -2.42 -6.53 -4.54
CA VAL A 129 -2.26 -6.37 -6.00
C VAL A 129 -2.69 -7.62 -6.75
N SER A 130 -2.43 -8.81 -6.22
CA SER A 130 -2.91 -10.07 -6.79
C SER A 130 -4.45 -10.13 -6.81
N ASP A 131 -5.09 -9.72 -5.72
CA ASP A 131 -6.56 -9.80 -5.55
C ASP A 131 -7.31 -8.67 -6.29
N ASN A 132 -6.64 -7.53 -6.53
CA ASN A 132 -7.23 -6.33 -7.13
C ASN A 132 -6.66 -6.03 -8.53
N ASN A 133 -6.16 -7.04 -9.25
CA ASN A 133 -5.48 -6.85 -10.54
C ASN A 133 -6.34 -6.14 -11.60
N ASN A 134 -7.68 -6.23 -11.53
CA ASN A 134 -8.60 -5.54 -12.44
C ASN A 134 -8.73 -4.02 -12.16
N LYS A 135 -8.25 -3.54 -11.01
CA LYS A 135 -8.32 -2.12 -10.60
C LYS A 135 -7.05 -1.34 -10.96
N LEU A 136 -5.97 -2.04 -11.34
CA LEU A 136 -4.72 -1.43 -11.78
C LEU A 136 -4.88 -0.85 -13.18
N TRP A 137 -4.76 0.47 -13.29
CA TRP A 137 -4.99 1.22 -14.53
C TRP A 137 -3.70 1.60 -15.28
N ASP A 138 -2.54 1.48 -14.63
CA ASP A 138 -1.23 1.60 -15.28
C ASP A 138 -0.66 0.22 -15.64
N SER A 139 0.57 0.19 -16.15
CA SER A 139 1.30 -1.07 -16.26
C SER A 139 1.37 -1.75 -14.89
N GLN A 140 1.41 -3.08 -14.81
CA GLN A 140 1.43 -3.73 -13.50
C GLN A 140 2.73 -3.38 -12.73
N PRO A 141 2.65 -3.09 -11.41
CA PRO A 141 3.83 -2.78 -10.62
C PRO A 141 4.79 -3.97 -10.58
N SER A 142 6.08 -3.70 -10.69
CA SER A 142 7.14 -4.68 -10.57
C SER A 142 8.09 -4.35 -9.43
N CYS A 143 8.71 -5.39 -8.89
CA CYS A 143 9.78 -5.29 -7.92
C CYS A 143 10.95 -4.50 -8.49
N ARG A 144 11.50 -3.57 -7.72
CA ARG A 144 12.79 -2.94 -8.02
C ARG A 144 13.98 -3.85 -7.66
N GLY A 145 13.78 -4.75 -6.72
CA GLY A 145 14.77 -5.68 -6.16
C GLY A 145 14.23 -6.26 -4.86
N PRO A 146 15.06 -6.94 -4.04
CA PRO A 146 16.49 -7.19 -4.24
C PRO A 146 16.79 -8.34 -5.22
N GLY A 147 18.02 -8.36 -5.76
CA GLY A 147 18.56 -9.45 -6.57
C GLY A 147 17.68 -9.86 -7.76
N GLU A 148 17.50 -11.16 -7.94
CA GLU A 148 16.73 -11.78 -9.03
C GLU A 148 15.22 -11.49 -8.96
N LEU A 149 14.73 -10.83 -7.91
CA LEU A 149 13.35 -10.36 -7.86
C LEU A 149 13.15 -9.07 -8.67
N GLY A 150 14.22 -8.33 -8.98
CA GLY A 150 14.16 -7.14 -9.82
C GLY A 150 13.45 -7.41 -11.15
N GLY A 151 12.46 -6.59 -11.47
CA GLY A 151 11.64 -6.71 -12.68
C GLY A 151 10.48 -7.70 -12.58
N LYS A 152 10.43 -8.58 -11.58
CA LYS A 152 9.29 -9.50 -11.41
C LYS A 152 8.02 -8.72 -11.03
N LEU A 153 6.88 -9.14 -11.57
CA LEU A 153 5.60 -8.49 -11.31
C LEU A 153 5.16 -8.74 -9.86
N LEU A 154 4.69 -7.69 -9.19
CA LEU A 154 4.34 -7.77 -7.77
C LEU A 154 3.18 -8.76 -7.54
N LYS A 155 2.24 -8.86 -8.48
CA LYS A 155 1.11 -9.80 -8.41
C LYS A 155 1.50 -11.27 -8.37
N THR A 156 2.70 -11.63 -8.83
CA THR A 156 3.18 -13.03 -8.82
C THR A 156 3.96 -13.36 -7.55
N MET A 157 4.26 -12.35 -6.72
CA MET A 157 4.95 -12.55 -5.46
C MET A 157 4.03 -13.22 -4.44
N ARG A 158 4.61 -14.15 -3.68
CA ARG A 158 3.94 -14.99 -2.68
C ARG A 158 4.88 -15.12 -1.48
N PHE A 159 4.38 -15.64 -0.38
CA PHE A 159 5.16 -15.83 0.85
C PHE A 159 6.52 -16.52 0.57
N GLN A 160 6.51 -17.61 -0.20
CA GLN A 160 7.72 -18.37 -0.53
C GLN A 160 8.80 -17.57 -1.29
N HIS A 161 8.39 -16.55 -2.04
CA HIS A 161 9.32 -15.71 -2.80
C HIS A 161 9.90 -14.58 -1.94
N LEU A 162 9.16 -14.14 -0.92
CA LEU A 162 9.40 -12.89 -0.20
C LEU A 162 9.96 -13.09 1.22
N CYS A 163 9.49 -14.13 1.92
CA CYS A 163 9.73 -14.33 3.34
C CYS A 163 10.52 -15.61 3.67
N ASP A 164 10.60 -16.58 2.75
CA ASP A 164 11.38 -17.80 2.98
C ASP A 164 12.86 -17.45 3.18
N GLY A 165 13.48 -17.97 4.25
CA GLY A 165 14.84 -17.63 4.65
C GLY A 165 14.97 -16.46 5.64
N GLN A 166 13.89 -15.72 5.94
CA GLN A 166 13.93 -14.57 6.88
C GLN A 166 13.50 -14.93 8.32
N TRP A 167 13.45 -16.23 8.68
CA TRP A 167 12.92 -16.70 9.96
C TRP A 167 13.64 -16.18 11.20
N ALA A 168 14.90 -15.73 11.08
CA ALA A 168 15.67 -15.16 12.18
C ALA A 168 15.26 -13.73 12.57
N SER A 169 14.41 -13.06 11.79
CA SER A 169 13.99 -11.66 12.03
C SER A 169 12.53 -11.51 12.50
N MET A 170 11.78 -12.61 12.64
CA MET A 170 10.33 -12.60 12.91
C MET A 170 9.98 -12.57 14.42
N ILE A 171 10.49 -11.61 15.18
CA ILE A 171 10.16 -11.49 16.62
C ILE A 171 8.74 -10.91 16.85
N ASN A 172 8.09 -10.29 15.84
CA ASN A 172 6.81 -9.58 16.03
C ASN A 172 5.72 -9.82 14.97
N LEU A 173 5.75 -10.93 14.22
CA LEU A 173 4.64 -11.27 13.32
C LEU A 173 3.67 -12.23 14.00
N ALA A 174 2.46 -11.75 14.32
CA ALA A 174 1.36 -12.64 14.73
C ALA A 174 0.85 -13.42 13.50
N PRO A 175 0.84 -14.76 13.52
CA PRO A 175 0.39 -15.56 12.38
C PRO A 175 -1.12 -15.41 12.19
N ARG A 176 -1.55 -15.00 10.98
CA ARG A 176 -2.95 -15.04 10.54
C ARG A 176 -3.22 -16.02 9.40
N VAL A 177 -2.27 -16.89 9.07
CA VAL A 177 -2.50 -17.93 8.04
C VAL A 177 -2.93 -19.21 8.74
N LYS A 178 -4.13 -19.70 8.42
CA LYS A 178 -4.54 -21.05 8.80
C LYS A 178 -3.68 -22.04 8.01
N VAL A 179 -2.77 -22.72 8.71
CA VAL A 179 -2.04 -23.87 8.15
C VAL A 179 -3.08 -24.97 7.90
N LYS A 180 -3.31 -25.32 6.62
CA LYS A 180 -3.97 -26.59 6.31
C LYS A 180 -2.92 -27.69 6.51
N HIS A 181 -3.04 -28.45 7.58
CA HIS A 181 -2.32 -29.71 7.72
C HIS A 181 -2.87 -30.67 6.68
N ASN A 182 -2.17 -30.80 5.53
CA ASN A 182 -2.33 -31.99 4.71
C ASN A 182 -1.44 -33.09 5.31
N GLU A 183 -2.06 -34.25 5.46
CA GLU A 183 -1.60 -35.47 6.10
C GLU A 183 -0.18 -35.89 5.67
N LEU A 184 0.75 -35.90 6.61
CA LEU A 184 1.96 -36.72 6.50
C LEU A 184 1.59 -38.13 6.96
N LYS A 185 1.36 -39.03 6.00
CA LYS A 185 1.37 -40.47 6.24
C LYS A 185 2.81 -40.87 6.59
N ILE A 186 3.02 -41.30 7.82
CA ILE A 186 4.24 -42.00 8.22
C ILE A 186 4.01 -43.47 7.86
N GLU A 187 4.73 -43.95 6.86
CA GLU A 187 4.90 -45.38 6.61
C GLU A 187 6.02 -45.86 7.53
N ASP A 188 5.65 -46.59 8.60
CA ASP A 188 6.61 -47.34 9.40
C ASP A 188 7.16 -48.50 8.58
N LYS A 189 8.44 -48.40 8.21
CA LYS A 189 9.27 -49.53 7.82
C LYS A 189 10.25 -49.82 8.94
N ASP A 190 9.83 -50.64 9.90
CA ASP A 190 10.74 -51.35 10.79
C ASP A 190 10.88 -52.79 10.30
N GLU A 191 11.92 -53.02 9.50
CA GLU A 191 12.62 -54.31 9.45
C GLU A 191 14.11 -54.02 9.46
N LEU A 192 14.80 -54.37 10.55
CA LEU A 192 16.11 -55.00 10.49
C LEU A 192 16.39 -55.75 11.79
N GLN A 193 16.52 -57.06 11.61
CA GLN A 193 16.98 -58.10 12.51
C GLN A 193 18.40 -57.79 13.02
N ASP A 194 18.72 -58.18 14.27
CA ASP A 194 19.67 -59.28 14.48
C ASP A 194 19.74 -59.77 15.95
N LYS A 195 19.39 -61.06 16.11
CA LYS A 195 20.02 -62.18 16.84
C LYS A 195 20.95 -61.96 18.05
N PRO A 196 21.01 -62.94 18.98
CA PRO A 196 21.56 -64.30 18.73
C PRO A 196 20.53 -65.42 18.47
#